data_AF-A0A377WPV9-F1
#
_entry.id   AF-A0A377WPV9-F1
#
_cell.length_a   1.000
_cell.length_b   1.000
_cell.length_c   1.000
_cell.angle_alpha   90.00
_cell.angle_beta   90.00
_cell.angle_gamma   90.00
#
_symmetry.space_group_name_H-M   'P 1'
#
loop_
_entity.id
_entity.type
_entity.pdbx_description
1 polymer ?
#
loop_
_entity_poly.entity_id
_entity_poly.type
_entity_poly.pdbx_seq_one_letter_code
_entity_poly.pdbx_strand_id
1 'polypeptide(L)'
;MVFDGLRLMKNGYGEQVSKWFNRTLLPKVLADSDGLAFHSFRHTVATQLKQHGVELAYAQAIMGHSSGSITYDRYAKEVEVDRLVNVLADVYKEVK
;
A
#
# COMPACT_ATOMS: atom_id res chain seq x y z
N MET A 1 -10.09 -11.27 9.00
CA MET A 1 -8.97 -10.45 8.46
C MET A 1 -9.60 -9.22 7.83
N VAL A 2 -8.90 -8.11 7.64
CA VAL A 2 -9.50 -6.93 6.95
C VAL A 2 -9.87 -7.27 5.50
N PHE A 3 -9.24 -8.29 4.91
CA PHE A 3 -9.53 -8.77 3.55
C PHE A 3 -9.72 -10.29 3.53
N ASP A 4 -10.93 -10.77 3.85
CA ASP A 4 -11.24 -12.20 3.93
C ASP A 4 -11.10 -12.94 2.58
N GLY A 5 -11.01 -12.21 1.46
CA GLY A 5 -10.74 -12.77 0.13
C GLY A 5 -9.27 -13.06 -0.18
N LEU A 6 -8.32 -12.58 0.65
CA LEU A 6 -6.89 -12.81 0.42
C LEU A 6 -6.48 -14.21 0.87
N ARG A 7 -5.93 -14.97 -0.07
CA ARG A 7 -5.32 -16.28 0.19
C ARG A 7 -3.80 -16.13 0.18
N LEU A 8 -3.15 -16.84 1.10
CA LEU A 8 -1.70 -16.95 1.12
C LEU A 8 -1.22 -17.70 -0.13
N MET A 9 -0.47 -17.01 -0.98
CA MET A 9 0.17 -17.59 -2.17
C MET A 9 1.65 -17.85 -1.92
N LYS A 10 2.36 -18.43 -2.91
CA LYS A 10 3.81 -18.67 -2.83
C LYS A 10 4.59 -17.40 -2.47
N ASN A 11 4.19 -16.24 -3.02
CA ASN A 11 4.86 -14.96 -2.79
C ASN A 11 4.13 -14.09 -1.75
N GLY A 12 3.32 -14.70 -0.87
CA GLY A 12 2.57 -13.98 0.18
C GLY A 12 1.17 -13.53 -0.24
N TYR A 13 0.49 -12.80 0.65
CA TYR A 13 -0.90 -12.34 0.44
C TYR A 13 -1.05 -11.30 -0.70
N GLY A 14 0.01 -10.58 -1.04
CA GLY A 14 -0.01 -9.52 -2.07
C GLY A 14 -0.02 -10.03 -3.51
N GLU A 15 0.27 -11.32 -3.75
CA GLU A 15 0.40 -11.89 -5.09
C GLU A 15 -0.91 -11.80 -5.89
N GLN A 16 -2.04 -12.15 -5.26
CA GLN A 16 -3.35 -12.11 -5.93
C GLN A 16 -3.76 -10.68 -6.31
N VAL A 17 -3.54 -9.72 -5.40
CA VAL A 17 -3.81 -8.30 -5.65
C VAL A 17 -2.96 -7.78 -6.79
N SER A 18 -1.67 -8.12 -6.81
CA SER A 18 -0.74 -7.70 -7.86
C SER A 18 -1.16 -8.24 -9.24
N LYS A 19 -1.54 -9.53 -9.32
CA LYS A 19 -2.05 -10.15 -10.56
C LYS A 19 -3.35 -9.51 -11.03
N TRP A 20 -4.30 -9.29 -10.11
CA TRP A 20 -5.55 -8.64 -10.43
C TRP A 20 -5.34 -7.21 -10.94
N PHE A 21 -4.52 -6.41 -10.24
CA PHE A 21 -4.22 -5.04 -10.62
C PHE A 21 -3.65 -4.96 -12.02
N ASN A 22 -2.58 -5.72 -12.30
CA ASN A 22 -1.89 -5.69 -13.59
C ASN A 22 -2.79 -6.18 -14.75
N ARG A 23 -3.57 -7.24 -14.53
CA ARG A 23 -4.40 -7.83 -15.59
C ARG A 23 -5.72 -7.10 -15.81
N THR A 24 -6.26 -6.47 -14.77
CA THR A 24 -7.65 -6.01 -14.76
C THR A 24 -7.77 -4.50 -14.65
N LEU A 25 -7.09 -3.89 -13.68
CA LEU A 25 -7.29 -2.48 -13.38
C LEU A 25 -6.39 -1.60 -14.24
N LEU A 26 -5.09 -1.90 -14.27
CA LEU A 26 -4.07 -1.13 -14.98
C LEU A 26 -4.45 -0.80 -16.45
N PRO A 27 -4.81 -1.77 -17.30
CA PRO A 27 -5.18 -1.48 -18.70
C PRO A 27 -6.50 -0.73 -18.86
N LYS A 28 -7.33 -0.66 -17.81
CA LYS A 28 -8.60 0.10 -17.83
C LYS A 28 -8.42 1.56 -17.44
N VAL A 29 -7.39 1.86 -16.66
CA VAL A 29 -7.18 3.20 -16.08
C VAL A 29 -6.05 3.97 -16.75
N LEU A 30 -5.14 3.28 -17.46
CA LEU A 30 -4.05 3.90 -18.21
C LEU A 30 -4.04 3.37 -19.64
N ALA A 31 -4.09 4.28 -20.61
CA ALA A 31 -4.05 3.94 -22.04
C ALA A 31 -2.65 3.47 -22.49
N ASP A 32 -1.60 4.04 -21.88
CA ASP A 32 -0.21 3.61 -22.06
C ASP A 32 0.33 3.14 -20.72
N SER A 33 0.47 1.82 -20.59
CA SER A 33 0.94 1.17 -19.37
C SER A 33 2.14 0.26 -19.62
N ASP A 34 2.86 0.44 -20.73
CA ASP A 34 4.03 -0.37 -21.01
C ASP A 34 5.10 -0.16 -19.92
N GLY A 35 5.68 -1.25 -19.44
CA GLY A 35 6.61 -1.24 -18.31
C GLY A 35 6.01 -0.87 -16.94
N LEU A 36 4.70 -0.59 -16.83
CA LEU A 36 4.04 -0.31 -15.55
C LEU A 36 3.46 -1.56 -14.90
N ALA A 37 3.49 -1.60 -13.58
CA ALA A 37 2.91 -2.67 -12.77
C ALA A 37 2.43 -2.14 -11.41
N PHE A 38 1.81 -3.01 -10.62
CA PHE A 38 1.44 -2.72 -9.24
C PHE A 38 2.63 -2.23 -8.39
N HIS A 39 3.84 -2.70 -8.70
CA HIS A 39 5.06 -2.21 -8.07
C HIS A 39 5.35 -0.74 -8.39
N SER A 40 5.19 -0.32 -9.65
CA SER A 40 5.32 1.08 -10.07
C SER A 40 4.29 1.97 -9.35
N PHE A 41 3.05 1.50 -9.23
CA PHE A 41 2.02 2.18 -8.45
C PHE A 41 2.42 2.36 -6.98
N ARG A 42 2.95 1.31 -6.34
CA ARG A 42 3.47 1.37 -4.96
C ARG A 42 4.60 2.40 -4.81
N HIS A 43 5.47 2.56 -5.81
CA HIS A 43 6.48 3.63 -5.80
C HIS A 43 5.88 5.03 -5.87
N THR A 44 4.83 5.22 -6.66
CA THR A 44 4.09 6.48 -6.70
C THR A 44 3.49 6.79 -5.34
N VAL A 45 2.83 5.82 -4.70
CA VAL A 45 2.26 5.99 -3.36
C VAL A 45 3.32 6.38 -2.33
N ALA A 46 4.45 5.66 -2.30
CA ALA A 46 5.54 5.97 -1.37
C ALA A 46 6.13 7.37 -1.60
N THR A 47 6.28 7.78 -2.87
CA THR A 47 6.76 9.11 -3.24
C THR A 47 5.80 10.19 -2.76
N GLN A 48 4.49 10.01 -2.97
CA GLN A 48 3.48 10.96 -2.55
C GLN A 48 3.42 11.11 -1.02
N LEU A 49 3.45 10.00 -0.28
CA LEU A 49 3.50 10.03 1.19
C LEU A 49 4.74 10.81 1.68
N LYS A 50 5.90 10.54 1.07
CA LYS A 50 7.15 11.25 1.39
C LYS A 50 7.07 12.75 1.08
N GLN A 51 6.53 13.12 -0.08
CA GLN A 51 6.38 14.52 -0.50
C GLN A 51 5.44 15.32 0.40
N HIS A 52 4.43 14.66 0.98
CA HIS A 52 3.51 15.27 1.94
C HIS A 52 4.01 15.19 3.39
N GLY A 53 5.24 14.74 3.63
CA GLY A 53 5.84 14.70 4.96
C GLY A 53 5.21 13.69 5.91
N VAL A 54 4.56 12.64 5.37
CA VAL A 54 3.99 11.57 6.20
C VAL A 54 5.08 10.86 6.98
N GLU A 55 4.85 10.67 8.28
CA GLU A 55 5.79 9.98 9.16
C GLU A 55 6.07 8.56 8.66
N LEU A 56 7.33 8.13 8.76
CA LEU A 56 7.80 6.84 8.24
C LEU A 56 6.99 5.67 8.79
N ALA A 57 6.60 5.69 10.07
CA ALA A 57 5.81 4.63 10.68
C ALA A 57 4.46 4.44 9.98
N TYR A 58 3.76 5.53 9.65
CA TYR A 58 2.50 5.47 8.90
C TYR A 58 2.71 5.02 7.47
N ALA A 59 3.76 5.51 6.80
CA ALA A 59 4.09 5.09 5.45
C ALA A 59 4.45 3.60 5.38
N GLN A 60 5.24 3.09 6.32
CA GLN A 60 5.58 1.66 6.42
C GLN A 60 4.34 0.81 6.66
N ALA A 61 3.47 1.22 7.59
CA ALA A 61 2.22 0.53 7.88
C ALA A 61 1.28 0.47 6.65
N ILE A 62 1.08 1.60 5.96
CA ILE A 62 0.29 1.66 4.72
C ILE A 62 0.87 0.73 3.64
N MET A 63 2.20 0.71 3.52
CA MET A 63 2.88 -0.11 2.52
C MET A 63 2.97 -1.60 2.93
N GLY A 64 2.59 -1.96 4.15
CA GLY A 64 2.73 -3.31 4.70
C GLY A 64 4.19 -3.74 4.85
N HIS A 65 5.08 -2.80 5.15
CA HIS A 65 6.48 -3.08 5.46
C HIS A 65 6.66 -3.25 6.97
N SER A 66 7.52 -4.18 7.38
CA SER A 66 7.98 -4.22 8.76
C SER A 66 8.72 -2.94 9.09
N SER A 67 8.70 -2.54 10.37
CA SER A 67 9.43 -1.37 10.82
C SER A 67 10.95 -1.58 10.73
N GLY A 68 11.40 -2.84 10.71
CA GLY A 68 12.80 -3.22 10.76
C GLY A 68 13.40 -3.12 12.16
N SER A 69 12.59 -2.73 13.15
CA SER A 69 12.96 -2.64 14.56
C SER A 69 12.27 -3.75 15.34
N ILE A 70 13.06 -4.62 15.98
CA ILE A 70 12.54 -5.69 16.83
C ILE A 70 11.56 -5.14 17.88
N THR A 71 11.83 -3.95 18.41
CA THR A 71 10.97 -3.36 19.44
C THR A 71 9.57 -3.06 18.91
N TYR A 72 9.49 -2.44 17.73
CA TYR A 72 8.21 -2.11 17.12
C TYR A 72 7.53 -3.35 16.52
N ASP A 73 8.29 -4.25 15.90
CA ASP A 73 7.74 -5.45 15.26
C ASP A 73 7.28 -6.51 16.30
N ARG A 74 7.84 -6.54 17.52
CA ARG A 74 7.55 -7.56 18.54
C ARG A 74 6.73 -7.07 19.74
N TYR A 75 6.85 -5.79 20.11
CA TYR A 75 6.26 -5.27 21.36
C TYR A 75 5.32 -4.09 21.16
N ALA A 76 5.42 -3.36 20.04
CA ALA A 76 4.45 -2.31 19.75
C ALA A 76 3.20 -2.91 19.09
N LYS A 77 2.05 -2.28 19.31
CA LYS A 77 0.84 -2.57 18.54
C LYS A 77 0.96 -1.95 17.15
N GLU A 78 0.39 -2.62 16.16
CA GLU A 78 0.24 -2.08 14.82
C GLU A 78 -0.52 -0.74 14.86
N VAL A 79 -0.30 0.11 13.85
CA VAL A 79 -1.06 1.34 13.73
C VAL A 79 -2.51 1.01 13.42
N GLU A 80 -3.43 1.58 14.20
CA GLU A 80 -4.88 1.45 13.99
C GLU A 80 -5.28 1.83 12.55
N VAL A 81 -6.11 0.99 11.93
CA VAL A 81 -6.51 1.15 10.52
C VAL A 81 -7.15 2.52 10.26
N ASP A 82 -7.98 3.01 11.18
CA ASP A 82 -8.63 4.33 11.06
C ASP A 82 -7.61 5.47 10.96
N ARG A 83 -6.46 5.36 11.65
CA ARG A 83 -5.38 6.36 11.52
C ARG A 83 -4.76 6.31 10.13
N LEU A 84 -4.52 5.11 9.59
CA LEU A 84 -3.96 4.96 8.25
C LEU A 84 -4.91 5.49 7.17
N VAL A 85 -6.22 5.26 7.33
CA VAL A 85 -7.26 5.82 6.47
C VAL A 85 -7.22 7.35 6.49
N ASN A 86 -7.14 7.97 7.67
CA ASN A 86 -7.05 9.44 7.77
C ASN A 86 -5.79 10.00 7.10
N VAL A 87 -4.63 9.36 7.29
CA VAL A 87 -3.39 9.76 6.60
C VAL A 87 -3.54 9.70 5.09
N LEU A 88 -4.14 8.62 4.56
CA LEU A 88 -4.40 8.50 3.14
C LEU A 88 -5.38 9.56 2.64
N ALA A 89 -6.46 9.82 3.37
CA ALA A 89 -7.45 10.84 3.03
C ALA A 89 -6.84 12.25 3.04
N ASP A 90 -5.92 12.54 3.96
CA ASP A 90 -5.23 13.83 4.02
C ASP A 90 -4.27 14.06 2.84
N VAL A 91 -3.60 12.99 2.38
CA VAL A 91 -2.69 13.06 1.22
C VAL A 91 -3.45 13.07 -0.10
N TYR A 92 -4.52 12.29 -0.21
CA TYR A 92 -5.30 12.09 -1.44
C TYR A 92 -6.69 12.72 -1.33
N LYS A 93 -6.81 13.88 -0.67
CA LYS A 93 -8.08 14.62 -0.51
C LYS A 93 -8.86 14.57 -1.81
N GLU A 94 -10.10 14.09 -1.70
CA GLU A 94 -10.89 13.61 -2.82
C GLU A 94 -10.59 14.36 -4.12
N VAL A 95 -10.01 13.63 -5.07
CA VAL A 95 -10.06 14.00 -6.48
C VAL A 95 -11.54 14.03 -6.83
N LYS A 96 -12.15 15.21 -6.70
CA LYS A 96 -13.47 15.51 -7.26
C LYS A 96 -13.41 15.46 -8.78
#